data_AF-A0A011UXF5-F1
#
_entry.id   AF-A0A011UXF5-F1
#
_cell.length_a   1.000
_cell.length_b   1.000
_cell.length_c   1.000
_cell.angle_alpha   90.00
_cell.angle_beta   90.00
_cell.angle_gamma   90.00
#
_symmetry.space_group_name_H-M   'P 1'
#
loop_
_entity.id
_entity.type
_entity.pdbx_description
1 polymer ?
#
loop_
_entity_poly.entity_id
_entity_poly.type
_entity_poly.pdbx_seq_one_letter_code
_entity_poly.pdbx_strand_id
1 'polypeptide(L)'
;MGSSQRRAIQNYRSRLSEKGLVRFEVLGRDTDRDLIRSLAKRLTEDTPEVSQLRSAVSKSMAGDGSKKGGILAALRRSPLVGADLDLKHPHEEGREIDI
;
A
#
# COMPACT_ATOMS: atom_id res chain seq x y z
N MET A 1 7.75 16.80 37.48
CA MET A 1 6.73 17.65 36.83
C MET A 1 5.69 18.09 37.83
N GLY A 2 5.42 19.39 37.91
CA GLY A 2 4.40 19.95 38.82
C GLY A 2 2.96 19.59 38.42
N SER A 3 2.02 19.69 39.36
CA SER A 3 0.59 19.38 39.15
C SER A 3 -0.05 20.21 38.05
N SER A 4 0.32 21.50 37.95
CA SER A 4 -0.12 22.43 36.91
C SER A 4 0.31 21.98 35.51
N GLN A 5 1.56 21.52 35.37
CA GLN A 5 2.12 21.06 34.10
C GLN A 5 1.43 19.78 33.61
N ARG A 6 1.14 18.83 34.51
CA ARG A 6 0.37 17.62 34.15
C ARG A 6 -1.03 17.96 33.66
N ARG A 7 -1.73 18.87 34.36
CA ARG A 7 -3.07 19.32 33.98
C ARG A 7 -3.08 20.03 32.62
N ALA A 8 -2.09 20.87 32.35
CA ALA A 8 -1.93 21.52 31.04
C ALA A 8 -1.76 20.51 29.90
N ILE A 9 -0.91 19.49 30.10
CA ILE A 9 -0.70 18.41 29.12
C ILE A 9 -1.98 17.61 28.90
N GLN A 10 -2.70 17.28 29.97
CA GLN A 10 -3.92 16.49 29.89
C GLN A 10 -5.02 17.25 29.15
N ASN A 11 -5.24 18.53 29.48
CA ASN A 11 -6.20 19.38 28.78
C ASN A 11 -5.86 19.53 27.28
N TYR A 12 -4.58 19.68 26.95
CA TYR A 12 -4.13 19.73 25.56
C TYR A 12 -4.44 18.44 24.80
N ARG A 13 -4.21 17.27 25.44
CA ARG A 13 -4.53 15.97 24.87
C ARG A 13 -6.03 15.77 24.65
N SER A 14 -6.86 16.18 25.60
CA SER A 14 -8.32 16.10 25.45
C SER A 14 -8.80 16.89 24.22
N ARG A 15 -8.29 18.13 24.04
CA ARG A 15 -8.61 18.96 22.87
C ARG A 15 -8.15 18.36 21.54
N LEU A 16 -7.05 17.62 21.52
CA LEU A 16 -6.61 16.91 20.32
C LEU A 16 -7.54 15.73 20.00
N SER A 17 -7.98 14.99 21.02
CA SER A 17 -8.92 13.88 20.84
C SER A 17 -10.30 14.35 20.37
N GLU A 18 -10.78 15.50 20.84
CA GLU A 18 -12.02 16.13 20.35
C GLU A 18 -11.97 16.46 18.86
N LYS A 19 -10.75 16.67 18.31
CA LYS A 19 -10.51 16.87 16.87
C LYS A 19 -10.27 15.56 16.11
N GLY A 20 -10.49 14.40 16.74
CA GLY A 20 -10.26 13.08 16.15
C GLY A 20 -8.78 12.69 16.03
N LEU A 21 -7.86 13.42 16.67
CA LEU A 21 -6.43 13.15 16.60
C LEU A 21 -6.00 12.23 17.74
N VAL A 22 -5.33 11.13 17.39
CA VAL A 22 -4.82 10.13 18.33
C VAL A 22 -3.30 10.11 18.30
N ARG A 23 -2.69 9.92 19.47
CA ARG A 23 -1.25 9.68 19.59
C ARG A 23 -0.97 8.18 19.57
N PHE A 24 0.00 7.78 18.75
CA PHE A 24 0.52 6.43 18.70
C PHE A 24 2.05 6.48 18.60
N GLU A 25 2.69 5.36 18.91
CA GLU A 25 4.15 5.20 18.83
C GLU A 25 4.50 4.40 17.57
N VAL A 26 5.59 4.78 16.91
CA VAL A 26 6.04 4.17 15.66
C VAL A 26 7.53 3.87 15.76
N LEU A 27 7.93 2.67 15.33
CA LEU A 27 9.33 2.31 15.13
C LEU A 27 9.71 2.61 13.67
N GLY A 28 10.86 3.25 13.47
CA GLY A 28 11.36 3.62 12.15
C GLY A 28 12.84 3.97 12.19
N ARG A 29 13.44 4.16 11.01
CA ARG A 29 14.84 4.62 10.91
C ARG A 29 14.94 6.08 11.32
N ASP A 30 16.08 6.46 11.87
CA ASP A 30 16.32 7.85 12.30
C ASP A 30 16.22 8.83 11.12
N THR A 31 16.69 8.41 9.94
CA THR A 31 16.61 9.17 8.68
C THR A 31 15.18 9.52 8.26
N ASP A 32 14.22 8.69 8.63
CA ASP A 32 12.83 8.81 8.17
C ASP A 32 11.97 9.59 9.18
N ARG A 33 12.53 9.93 10.35
CA ARG A 33 11.79 10.53 11.47
C ARG A 33 11.08 11.83 11.07
N ASP A 34 11.79 12.74 10.42
CA ASP A 34 11.23 14.04 10.05
C ASP A 34 10.23 13.93 8.89
N LEU A 35 10.45 12.98 7.97
CA LEU A 35 9.51 12.66 6.90
C LEU A 35 8.19 12.11 7.48
N ILE A 36 8.26 11.13 8.38
CA ILE A 36 7.07 10.55 9.03
C ILE A 36 6.32 11.62 9.84
N ARG A 37 7.04 12.49 10.57
CA ARG A 37 6.44 13.58 11.34
C ARG A 37 5.72 14.59 10.44
N SER A 38 6.33 15.00 9.33
CA SER A 38 5.74 15.96 8.39
C SER A 38 4.53 15.36 7.67
N LEU A 39 4.60 14.09 7.27
CA LEU A 39 3.47 13.35 6.71
C LEU A 39 2.30 13.29 7.70
N ALA A 40 2.54 12.85 8.94
CA ALA A 40 1.50 12.76 9.96
C ALA A 40 0.85 14.12 10.23
N LYS A 41 1.64 15.20 10.29
CA LYS A 41 1.11 16.56 10.44
C LYS A 41 0.20 16.95 9.27
N ARG A 42 0.62 16.71 8.02
CA ARG A 42 -0.18 17.03 6.83
C ARG A 42 -1.48 16.23 6.79
N LEU A 43 -1.46 14.98 7.26
CA LEU A 43 -2.66 14.13 7.31
C LEU A 43 -3.72 14.57 8.33
N THR A 44 -3.39 15.51 9.24
CA THR A 44 -4.35 16.10 10.18
C THR A 44 -5.27 17.15 9.55
N GLU A 45 -4.95 17.61 8.35
CA GLU A 45 -5.77 18.56 7.60
C GLU A 45 -6.94 17.82 6.92
N ASP A 46 -8.10 18.49 6.86
CA ASP A 46 -9.29 17.96 6.20
C ASP A 46 -9.53 18.68 4.86
N THR A 47 -8.61 18.43 3.91
CA THR A 47 -8.70 19.00 2.55
C THR A 47 -8.70 17.90 1.48
N PRO A 48 -9.21 18.19 0.27
CA PRO A 48 -9.20 17.25 -0.85
C PRO A 48 -7.80 16.72 -1.20
N GLU A 49 -6.78 17.57 -1.14
CA GLU A 49 -5.39 17.24 -1.43
C GLU A 49 -4.85 16.19 -0.44
N VAL A 50 -5.26 16.29 0.82
CA VAL A 50 -4.86 15.34 1.87
C VAL A 50 -5.52 13.99 1.64
N SER A 51 -6.77 13.96 1.18
CA SER A 51 -7.44 12.71 0.78
C SER A 51 -6.74 12.02 -0.39
N GLN A 52 -6.27 12.79 -1.38
CA GLN A 52 -5.46 12.25 -2.47
C GLN A 52 -4.11 11.71 -1.96
N LEU A 53 -3.46 12.43 -1.04
CA LEU A 53 -2.23 11.97 -0.40
C LEU A 53 -2.42 10.65 0.35
N ARG A 54 -3.51 10.49 1.12
CA ARG A 54 -3.84 9.21 1.78
C ARG A 54 -3.97 8.07 0.77
N SER A 55 -4.63 8.31 -0.37
CA SER A 55 -4.80 7.32 -1.44
C SER A 55 -3.44 6.93 -2.06
N ALA A 56 -2.59 7.92 -2.37
CA ALA A 56 -1.27 7.68 -2.94
C ALA A 56 -0.36 6.88 -2.01
N VAL A 57 -0.30 7.26 -0.73
CA VAL A 57 0.46 6.52 0.30
C VAL A 57 -0.08 5.11 0.45
N SER A 58 -1.41 4.94 0.53
CA SER A 58 -2.02 3.61 0.67
C SER A 58 -1.70 2.70 -0.52
N LYS A 59 -1.72 3.23 -1.75
CA LYS A 59 -1.33 2.48 -2.95
C LYS A 59 0.13 2.08 -2.93
N SER A 60 1.02 2.99 -2.54
CA SER A 60 2.45 2.69 -2.43
C SER A 60 2.75 1.63 -1.36
N MET A 61 2.03 1.66 -0.23
CA MET A 61 2.20 0.68 0.85
C MET A 61 1.52 -0.66 0.57
N ALA A 62 0.45 -0.68 -0.22
CA ALA A 62 -0.20 -1.92 -0.66
C ALA A 62 0.71 -2.79 -1.55
N GLY A 63 1.84 -2.23 -2.01
CA GLY A 63 2.69 -2.84 -3.01
C GLY A 63 2.01 -2.89 -4.37
N ASP A 64 2.80 -3.03 -5.43
CA ASP A 64 2.22 -3.44 -6.71
C ASP A 64 1.51 -4.75 -6.46
N GLY A 65 0.19 -4.75 -6.66
CA GLY A 65 -0.64 -5.93 -6.58
C GLY A 65 -0.29 -6.97 -7.67
N SER A 66 0.98 -7.32 -7.85
CA SER A 66 1.35 -8.67 -8.26
C SER A 66 0.94 -9.61 -7.14
N LYS A 67 -0.38 -9.76 -6.97
CA LYS A 67 -0.95 -11.00 -6.49
C LYS A 67 -0.31 -12.04 -7.39
N LYS A 68 0.66 -12.80 -6.86
CA LYS A 68 1.15 -14.01 -7.53
C LYS A 68 -0.12 -14.79 -7.90
N GLY A 69 -0.42 -14.88 -9.20
CA GLY A 69 -1.70 -15.39 -9.68
C GLY A 69 -2.51 -14.48 -10.61
N GLY A 70 -2.07 -13.26 -10.96
CA GLY A 70 -2.73 -12.45 -11.99
C GLY A 70 -2.83 -13.17 -13.35
N ILE A 71 -1.75 -13.85 -13.75
CA ILE A 71 -1.72 -14.71 -14.95
C ILE A 71 -2.66 -15.90 -14.79
N LEU A 72 -2.63 -16.60 -13.65
CA LEU A 72 -3.52 -17.74 -13.39
C LEU A 72 -5.00 -17.32 -13.39
N ALA A 73 -5.34 -16.17 -12.82
CA ALA A 73 -6.68 -15.61 -12.82
C ALA A 73 -7.11 -15.17 -14.23
N ALA A 74 -6.19 -14.63 -15.04
CA ALA A 74 -6.44 -14.31 -16.44
C ALA A 74 -6.70 -15.58 -17.26
N LEU A 75 -5.87 -16.61 -17.10
CA LEU A 75 -6.03 -17.90 -17.78
C LEU A 75 -7.34 -18.60 -17.40
N ARG A 76 -7.73 -18.59 -16.11
CA ARG A 76 -9.02 -19.15 -15.65
C ARG A 76 -10.26 -18.40 -16.15
N ARG A 77 -10.11 -17.17 -16.66
CA ARG A 77 -11.18 -16.41 -17.33
C ARG A 77 -11.19 -16.59 -18.84
N SER A 78 -10.26 -17.36 -19.41
CA SER A 78 -10.26 -17.63 -20.84
C SER A 78 -11.51 -18.43 -21.22
N PRO A 79 -12.22 -18.06 -22.29
CA PRO A 79 -13.35 -18.84 -22.80
C PRO A 79 -12.93 -20.23 -23.30
N LEU A 80 -11.63 -20.49 -23.44
CA LEU A 80 -11.07 -21.79 -23.84
C LEU A 80 -10.82 -22.71 -22.64
N VAL A 81 -11.10 -22.28 -21.41
CA VAL A 81 -11.00 -23.17 -20.23
C VAL A 81 -12.03 -24.28 -20.36
N GLY A 82 -11.55 -25.53 -20.41
CA GLY A 82 -12.40 -26.71 -20.62
C GLY A 82 -12.75 -26.97 -22.09
N ALA A 83 -12.21 -26.20 -23.03
CA ALA A 83 -12.23 -26.57 -24.44
C ALA A 83 -11.32 -27.78 -24.66
N ASP A 84 -11.74 -28.72 -25.50
CA ASP A 84 -10.96 -29.89 -25.89
C ASP A 84 -9.88 -29.49 -26.89
N LEU A 85 -8.86 -28.79 -26.39
CA LEU A 85 -7.71 -28.37 -27.18
C LEU A 85 -6.73 -29.53 -27.26
N ASP A 86 -6.34 -29.91 -28.48
CA ASP A 86 -5.21 -30.81 -28.66
C ASP A 86 -3.91 -30.04 -28.40
N LEU A 87 -3.36 -30.22 -27.20
CA LEU A 87 -2.12 -29.58 -26.76
C LEU A 87 -0.87 -30.34 -27.21
N LYS A 88 -1.03 -31.44 -27.96
CA LYS A 88 0.11 -32.20 -28.47
C LYS A 88 0.76 -31.41 -29.59
N HIS A 89 1.87 -30.76 -29.27
CA HIS A 89 2.73 -30.21 -30.30
C HIS A 89 3.43 -31.36 -31.02
N PRO A 90 3.26 -31.54 -32.35
CA PRO A 90 3.99 -32.54 -33.10
C PRO A 90 5.48 -32.18 -33.06
N HIS A 91 6.33 -33.17 -32.78
CA HIS A 91 7.77 -32.98 -32.86
C HIS A 91 8.19 -33.21 -34.32
N GLU A 92 8.61 -32.13 -34.99
CA GLU A 92 9.21 -32.20 -36.31
C GLU A 92 10.73 -32.13 -36.15
N GLU A 93 11.49 -32.88 -36.95
CA GLU A 93 12.97 -32.98 -36.86
C GLU A 93 13.72 -31.68 -37.19
N GLY A 94 13.01 -30.56 -37.33
CA GLY A 94 13.57 -29.28 -37.75
C GLY A 94 13.94 -29.29 -39.23
N ARG A 95 14.14 -28.10 -39.80
CA ARG A 95 14.61 -27.96 -41.17
C ARG A 95 16.13 -27.93 -41.17
N GLU A 96 16.76 -28.68 -42.07
CA GLU A 96 18.19 -28.57 -42.31
C GLU A 96 18.51 -27.16 -42.83
N ILE A 97 19.35 -26.44 -42.08
CA ILE A 97 19.83 -25.10 -42.40
C ILE A 97 21.35 -25.17 -42.46
N ASP A 98 21.91 -24.76 -43.61
CA ASP A 98 23.34 -24.63 -43.81
C ASP A 98 23.80 -23.31 -43.16
N ILE A 99 24.81 -23.36 -42.29
CA ILE A 99 25.34 -22.21 -41.54
C ILE A 99 26.66 -21.75 -42.15
#